data_AF-A0A7W3T3Z8-F1
#
_entry.id   AF-A0A7W3T3Z8-F1
#
_cell.length_a   1.000
_cell.length_b   1.000
_cell.length_c   1.000
_cell.angle_alpha   90.00
_cell.angle_beta   90.00
_cell.angle_gamma   90.00
#
_symmetry.space_group_name_H-M   'P 1'
#
loop_
_entity.id
_entity.type
_entity.pdbx_description
1 polymer ?
#
loop_
_entity_poly.entity_id
_entity_poly.type
_entity_poly.pdbx_seq_one_letter_code
_entity_poly.pdbx_strand_id
1 'polypeptide(L)' 'MRVAILTEGGYPYARGDSAAWCERLLHGLGGHTFEIHAFSRSAHQAGGPLRPRPPGVVSLIHI' A
#
# COMPACT_ATOMS: atom_id res chain seq x y z
N MET A 1 -15.60 7.88 4.60
CA MET A 1 -14.67 9.01 4.41
C MET A 1 -13.49 8.54 3.55
N ARG A 2 -12.95 9.41 2.68
CA ARG A 2 -11.84 9.09 1.78
C ARG A 2 -10.50 9.46 2.43
N VAL A 3 -9.50 8.59 2.31
CA VAL A 3 -8.17 8.78 2.87
C VAL A 3 -7.14 8.50 1.79
N ALA A 4 -6.19 9.42 1.60
CA ALA A 4 -5.05 9.20 0.73
C ALA A 4 -3.83 8.78 1.57
N ILE A 5 -3.14 7.72 1.15
CA ILE A 5 -1.92 7.21 1.80
C ILE A 5 -0.77 7.30 0.80
N LEU A 6 0.27 8.04 1.19
CA LEU A 6 1.54 8.12 0.48
C LEU A 6 2.57 7.25 1.20
N THR A 7 3.20 6.32 0.51
CA THR A 7 4.17 5.43 1.14
C THR A 7 5.35 5.12 0.24
N GLU A 8 6.54 5.08 0.81
CA GLU A 8 7.76 4.64 0.15
C GLU A 8 8.05 3.21 0.60
N GLY A 9 8.04 2.23 -0.30
CA GLY A 9 8.28 0.80 -0.02
C GLY A 9 7.35 0.13 0.98
N GLY A 10 6.24 0.77 1.37
CA GLY A 10 5.17 0.15 2.15
C GLY A 10 4.21 -0.65 1.28
N TYR A 11 2.93 -0.73 1.68
CA TYR A 11 1.92 -1.35 0.82
C TYR A 11 1.88 -0.62 -0.54
N PRO A 12 1.90 -1.33 -1.67
CA PRO A 12 1.64 -2.76 -1.85
C PRO A 12 2.88 -3.65 -1.99
N TYR A 13 4.09 -3.13 -1.83
CA TYR A 13 5.30 -3.95 -2.02
C TYR A 13 5.38 -5.04 -0.95
N ALA A 14 5.65 -6.29 -1.34
CA ALA A 14 5.69 -7.41 -0.40
C ALA A 14 6.86 -7.32 0.59
N ARG A 15 7.96 -6.72 0.14
CA ARG A 15 9.19 -6.49 0.91
C ARG A 15 9.28 -5.00 1.25
N GLY A 16 9.43 -4.68 2.53
CA GLY A 16 9.62 -3.33 3.03
C GLY A 16 9.15 -3.23 4.48
N ASP A 17 9.92 -2.55 5.33
CA ASP A 17 9.70 -2.52 6.79
C ASP A 17 8.31 -1.97 7.16
N SER A 18 7.75 -1.12 6.30
CA SER A 18 6.46 -0.47 6.49
C SER A 18 5.28 -1.24 5.90
N ALA A 19 5.51 -2.30 5.11
CA ALA A 19 4.45 -2.95 4.34
C ALA A 19 3.40 -3.65 5.22
N ALA A 20 3.85 -4.37 6.25
CA ALA A 20 2.95 -5.03 7.20
C ALA A 20 2.21 -4.02 8.09
N TRP A 21 2.85 -2.88 8.42
CA TRP A 21 2.19 -1.81 9.16
C TRP A 21 1.11 -1.13 8.32
N CYS A 22 1.38 -0.81 7.06
CA CYS A 22 0.38 -0.25 6.14
C CYS A 22 -0.81 -1.19 5.95
N GLU A 23 -0.56 -2.50 5.81
CA GLU A 23 -1.61 -3.50 5.69
C GLU A 23 -2.51 -3.51 6.94
N ARG A 24 -1.91 -3.55 8.14
CA ARG A 24 -2.65 -3.46 9.41
C ARG A 24 -3.46 -2.17 9.54
N LEU A 25 -2.93 -1.04 9.07
CA LEU A 25 -3.65 0.25 9.06
C LEU A 25 -4.89 0.18 8.16
N LEU A 26 -4.75 -0.33 6.94
CA LEU A 26 -5.84 -0.47 5.97
C LEU A 26 -6.94 -1.43 6.47
N HIS A 27 -6.54 -2.51 7.14
CA HIS A 27 -7.49 -3.45 7.75
C HIS A 27 -8.14 -2.91 9.02
N GLY A 28 -7.42 -2.11 9.82
CA GLY A 28 -7.92 -1.54 11.08
C GLY A 28 -8.88 -0.36 10.90
N LEU A 29 -8.75 0.38 9.78
CA LEU A 29 -9.61 1.51 9.44
C LEU A 29 -10.75 1.11 8.48
N GLY A 30 -11.42 0.00 8.79
CA GLY A 30 -12.58 -0.47 8.03
C GLY A 30 -13.68 0.59 7.90
N GLY A 31 -14.41 0.58 6.79
CA GLY A 31 -15.47 1.58 6.49
C GLY A 31 -14.97 2.88 5.83
N HIS A 32 -13.66 2.99 5.62
CA HIS A 32 -13.04 4.05 4.84
C HIS A 32 -12.61 3.55 3.46
N THR A 33 -12.58 4.46 2.49
CA THR A 33 -12.03 4.18 1.16
C THR A 33 -10.65 4.83 1.04
N PHE A 34 -9.71 4.08 0.46
CA PHE A 34 -8.30 4.43 0.41
C PHE A 34 -7.82 4.62 -1.03
N GLU A 35 -7.08 5.71 -1.24
CA GLU A 35 -6.24 5.91 -2.42
C GLU A 35 -4.79 5.80 -1.99
N ILE A 36 -4.03 4.93 -2.65
CA ILE A 36 -2.65 4.64 -2.25
C ILE A 36 -1.71 5.05 -3.37
N HIS A 37 -0.73 5.85 -3.02
CA HIS A 37 0.40 6.23 -3.86
C HIS A 37 1.67 5.63 -3.26
N ALA A 38 2.20 4.61 -3.93
CA ALA A 38 3.35 3.85 -3.46
C ALA A 38 4.56 4.11 -4.34
N PHE A 39 5.70 4.42 -3.71
CA PHE A 39 6.98 4.61 -4.37
C PHE A 39 7.88 3.42 -4.13
N SER A 40 8.50 2.90 -5.17
CA SER A 40 9.50 1.85 -4.99
C SER A 40 10.80 2.44 -4.41
N ARG A 41 11.44 1.71 -3.49
CA ARG A 41 12.78 2.02 -2.96
C ARG A 41 13.91 1.46 -3.81
N SER A 42 13.62 0.53 -4.71
CA SER A 42 14.63 -0.10 -5.56
C SER A 42 14.03 -0.79 -6.79
N ALA A 43 14.85 -1.01 -7.82
CA ALA A 43 14.44 -1.77 -9.01
C ALA A 43 13.99 -3.20 -8.66
N HIS A 44 14.64 -3.84 -7.68
CA HIS A 44 14.26 -5.17 -7.20
C HIS A 44 12.88 -5.21 -6.55
N GLN A 45 12.53 -4.15 -5.81
CA GLN A 45 11.20 -4.02 -5.21
C GLN A 45 10.14 -3.71 -6.27
N ALA A 46 10.47 -2.86 -7.25
CA ALA A 46 9.56 -2.51 -8.34
C ALA A 46 9.17 -3.72 -9.21
N GLY A 47 10.12 -4.62 -9.47
CA GLY A 47 9.87 -5.90 -10.18
C GLY A 47 9.45 -7.05 -9.26
N GLY A 48 9.29 -6.79 -7.97
CA GLY A 48 8.99 -7.80 -6.96
C GLY A 48 7.50 -8.09 -6.82
N PRO A 49 7.15 -9.11 -6.00
CA PRO A 49 5.76 -9.44 -5.74
C PRO A 49 5.05 -8.32 -4.96
N LEU A 50 3.76 -8.17 -5.26
CA LEU A 50 2.85 -7.24 -4.60
C LEU A 50 1.92 -7.98 -3.64
N ARG A 51 1.52 -7.30 -2.56
CA ARG A 51 0.49 -7.79 -1.64
C ARG A 51 -0.90 -7.64 -2.27
N PRO A 52 -1.82 -8.57 -1.96
CA PRO A 52 -3.19 -8.50 -2.45
C PRO A 52 -3.88 -7.21 -2.02
N ARG A 53 -4.85 -6.75 -2.83
CA ARG A 53 -5.60 -5.53 -2.58
C ARG A 53 -6.66 -5.72 -1.49
N PRO A 54 -6.60 -4.96 -0.38
CA PRO A 54 -7.68 -4.96 0.61
C PRO A 54 -8.97 -4.35 0.02
N PRO A 55 -10.16 -4.76 0.50
CA PRO A 55 -11.44 -4.32 -0.05
C PRO A 55 -11.70 -2.81 0.08
N GLY A 56 -11.00 -2.10 0.97
CA GLY A 56 -11.12 -0.64 1.13
C GLY A 56 -10.29 0.20 0.15
N VAL A 57 -9.38 -0.41 -0.62
CA VAL A 57 -8.47 0.32 -1.53
C VAL A 57 -9.14 0.50 -2.89
N VAL A 58 -9.60 1.72 -3.17
CA VAL A 58 -10.31 2.05 -4.42
C VAL A 58 -9.34 2.41 -5.54
N SER A 59 -8.16 2.93 -5.21
CA SER A 59 -7.10 3.27 -6.16
C SER A 59 -5.73 2.89 -5.58
N LEU A 60 -4.86 2.33 -6.42
CA LEU A 60 -3.50 1.94 -6.09
C LEU A 60 -2.59 2.34 -7.25
N ILE A 61 -1.73 3.32 -7.03
CA ILE A 61 -0.79 3.86 -8.00
C ILE A 61 0.61 3.54 -7.51
N HIS A 62 1.40 2.95 -8.40
CA HIS A 62 2.82 2.68 -8.16
C HIS A 62 3.65 3.62 -9.01
N ILE A 63 4.64 4.25 -8.38
CA ILE A 63 5.59 5.19 -8.97
C ILE A 63 6.99 4.64 -8.75
#